data_AF-A0A9D8A5A4-F1
#
_entry.id   AF-A0A9D8A5A4-F1
#
_cell.length_a   1.000
_cell.length_b   1.000
_cell.length_c   1.000
_cell.angle_alpha   90.00
_cell.angle_beta   90.00
_cell.angle_gamma   90.00
#
_symmetry.space_group_name_H-M   'P 1'
#
loop_
_entity.id
_entity.type
_entity.pdbx_description
1 polymer ?
#
loop_
_entity_poly.entity_id
_entity_poly.type
_entity_poly.pdbx_seq_one_letter_code
_entity_poly.pdbx_strand_id
1 'polypeptide(L)' 'MFNNIYKNKKVLITGHTGFKGSWLTTWLLNLGANVIGLSRDIPTQPSMFEILKLADKIQHHTIDIRDIKSLSQIV' A
#
# COMPACT_ATOMS: atom_id res chain seq x y z
N MET A 1 10.50 -16.20 -9.11
CA MET A 1 9.76 -16.31 -7.83
C MET A 1 8.26 -16.36 -8.10
N PHE A 2 7.49 -17.09 -7.29
CA PHE A 2 6.01 -17.16 -7.33
C PHE A 2 5.33 -17.32 -8.71
N ASN A 3 5.99 -17.89 -9.71
CA ASN A 3 5.44 -18.15 -11.05
C ASN A 3 4.57 -17.00 -11.64
N ASN A 4 4.98 -15.73 -11.45
CA ASN A 4 4.25 -14.53 -11.87
C ASN A 4 2.80 -14.37 -11.36
N ILE A 5 2.40 -15.06 -10.28
CA ILE A 5 1.00 -15.01 -9.79
C ILE A 5 0.52 -13.60 -9.42
N TYR A 6 1.43 -12.70 -9.05
CA TYR A 6 1.14 -11.33 -8.64
C TYR A 6 1.17 -10.33 -9.80
N LYS A 7 1.68 -10.72 -10.98
CA LYS A 7 1.81 -9.83 -12.13
C LYS A 7 0.43 -9.30 -12.54
N ASN A 8 0.31 -7.98 -12.64
CA ASN A 8 -0.91 -7.24 -12.97
C ASN A 8 -2.09 -7.46 -11.99
N LYS A 9 -1.90 -8.12 -10.85
CA LYS A 9 -2.96 -8.26 -9.84
C LYS A 9 -3.18 -6.94 -9.14
N LYS A 10 -4.44 -6.56 -8.96
CA LYS A 10 -4.84 -5.47 -8.06
C LYS A 10 -4.79 -6.01 -6.63
N VAL A 11 -4.00 -5.36 -5.76
CA VAL A 11 -3.83 -5.77 -4.37
C VAL A 11 -4.09 -4.58 -3.46
N LEU A 12 -5.10 -4.70 -2.59
CA LEU A 12 -5.41 -3.72 -1.56
C LEU A 12 -4.62 -4.04 -0.29
N ILE A 13 -3.94 -3.04 0.28
CA ILE A 13 -3.17 -3.17 1.53
C ILE A 13 -3.64 -2.10 2.52
N THR A 14 -4.15 -2.53 3.67
CA THR A 14 -4.41 -1.64 4.81
C THR A 14 -3.15 -1.52 5.69
N GLY A 15 -2.86 -0.33 6.21
CA GLY A 15 -1.64 -0.07 6.99
C GLY A 15 -0.35 -0.02 6.17
N HIS A 16 -0.45 0.28 4.87
CA HIS A 16 0.68 0.26 3.94
C HIS A 16 1.79 1.29 4.25
N THR A 17 1.47 2.39 4.95
CA THR A 17 2.45 3.40 5.41
C THR A 17 3.32 2.94 6.60
N GLY A 18 2.95 1.87 7.29
CA GLY A 18 3.74 1.31 8.39
C GLY A 18 4.98 0.55 7.90
N PHE A 19 5.84 0.12 8.84
CA PHE A 19 7.08 -0.60 8.50
C PHE A 19 6.82 -1.88 7.68
N LYS A 20 5.94 -2.76 8.17
CA LYS A 20 5.59 -4.01 7.48
C LYS A 20 4.83 -3.75 6.18
N GLY A 21 3.94 -2.77 6.18
CA GLY A 21 3.17 -2.36 5.01
C GLY A 21 4.06 -1.85 3.88
N SER A 22 5.09 -1.07 4.21
CA SER A 22 6.06 -0.53 3.26
C SER A 22 6.89 -1.64 2.61
N TRP A 23 7.34 -2.62 3.42
CA TRP A 23 8.04 -3.80 2.90
C TRP A 23 7.18 -4.65 1.98
N LEU A 24 5.96 -4.99 2.42
CA LEU A 24 5.03 -5.78 1.62
C LEU A 24 4.70 -5.09 0.30
N THR A 25 4.43 -3.78 0.34
CA THR A 25 4.20 -2.95 -0.85
C THR A 25 5.38 -3.02 -1.81
N THR A 26 6.60 -2.87 -1.30
CA THR A 26 7.82 -2.91 -2.11
C THR A 26 8.00 -4.27 -2.79
N TRP A 27 7.75 -5.37 -2.07
CA TRP A 27 7.80 -6.71 -2.65
C TRP A 27 6.74 -6.91 -3.73
N LEU A 28 5.49 -6.50 -3.49
CA LEU A 28 4.41 -6.65 -4.46
C LEU A 28 4.65 -5.84 -5.73
N LEU A 29 5.19 -4.61 -5.62
CA LEU A 29 5.62 -3.82 -6.76
C LEU A 29 6.72 -4.53 -7.57
N ASN A 30 7.75 -5.07 -6.90
CA ASN A 30 8.81 -5.83 -7.55
C ASN A 30 8.29 -7.12 -8.23
N LEU A 31 7.19 -7.68 -7.74
CA LEU A 31 6.51 -8.83 -8.33
C LEU A 31 5.50 -8.45 -9.44
N GLY A 32 5.38 -7.16 -9.76
CA GLY A 32 4.54 -6.63 -10.84
C GLY A 32 3.08 -6.43 -10.49
N ALA A 33 2.71 -6.34 -9.21
CA ALA A 33 1.35 -6.07 -8.78
C ALA A 33 1.00 -4.57 -8.86
N ASN A 34 -0.29 -4.29 -9.04
CA ASN A 34 -0.86 -2.95 -8.94
C ASN A 34 -1.40 -2.74 -7.52
N VAL A 35 -0.66 -2.00 -6.70
CA VAL A 35 -0.99 -1.85 -5.27
C VAL A 35 -1.89 -0.63 -5.04
N ILE A 36 -2.92 -0.83 -4.21
CA ILE A 36 -3.77 0.22 -3.63
C ILE A 36 -3.52 0.21 -2.13
N GLY A 37 -3.02 1.31 -1.57
CA GLY A 37 -2.69 1.44 -0.16
C GLY A 37 -3.71 2.29 0.60
N LEU A 38 -4.21 1.77 1.72
CA LEU A 38 -5.03 2.52 2.67
C LEU A 38 -4.29 2.64 4.00
N SER A 39 -4.22 3.84 4.57
CA SER A 39 -3.66 4.08 5.91
C SER A 39 -4.23 5.35 6.50
N ARG A 40 -4.33 5.46 7.82
CA ARG A 40 -4.80 6.70 8.45
C ARG A 40 -3.74 7.81 8.45
N ASP A 41 -2.48 7.45 8.62
CA ASP A 41 -1.34 8.36 8.81
C ASP A 41 -0.01 7.64 8.55
N ILE A 42 1.11 8.38 8.56
CA ILE A 42 2.47 7.82 8.56
C ILE A 42 2.94 7.75 10.02
N PRO A 43 3.27 6.56 10.56
CA PRO A 43 3.37 6.39 12.01
C PRO A 43 4.71 6.80 12.64
N THR A 44 5.77 7.04 11.88
CA THR A 44 7.13 7.30 12.43
C THR A 44 7.90 8.31 11.60
N GLN A 45 8.94 8.92 12.19
CA GLN A 45 9.94 9.74 11.48
C GLN A 45 11.36 9.31 11.93
N PRO A 46 12.24 8.84 11.02
CA PRO A 46 11.97 8.61 9.60
C PRO A 46 10.93 7.49 9.37
N SER A 47 10.26 7.55 8.22
CA SER A 47 9.38 6.46 7.76
C SER A 47 9.98 5.75 6.55
N MET A 48 9.84 4.42 6.53
CA MET A 48 10.25 3.63 5.37
C MET A 48 9.42 3.99 4.13
N PHE A 49 8.13 4.28 4.34
CA PHE A 49 7.20 4.69 3.29
C PHE A 49 7.70 5.94 2.53
N GLU A 50 8.14 6.97 3.26
CA GLU A 50 8.67 8.21 2.67
C GLU A 50 10.05 8.00 2.05
N ILE A 51 10.97 7.31 2.74
CA ILE A 51 12.33 7.04 2.22
C ILE A 51 12.27 6.34 0.86
N LEU A 52 11.37 5.37 0.72
CA LEU A 52 11.19 4.61 -0.52
C LEU A 52 10.33 5.33 -1.57
N LYS A 53 9.76 6.50 -1.24
CA LYS A 53 8.84 7.27 -2.08
C LYS A 53 7.68 6.41 -2.59
N LEU A 54 7.06 5.64 -1.69
CA LEU A 54 6.00 4.70 -2.09
C LEU A 54 4.72 5.42 -2.54
N ALA A 55 4.46 6.63 -2.06
CA ALA A 55 3.34 7.46 -2.51
C ALA A 55 3.33 7.67 -4.04
N ASP A 56 4.51 7.75 -4.68
CA ASP A 56 4.65 7.96 -6.12
C ASP A 56 4.49 6.67 -6.95
N LYS A 57 4.45 5.51 -6.29
CA LYS A 57 4.54 4.19 -6.94
C LYS A 57 3.24 3.37 -6.85
N ILE A 58 2.31 3.80 -6.01
CA ILE A 58 1.05 3.09 -5.75
C ILE A 58 -0.12 4.06 -5.74
N GLN A 59 -1.34 3.53 -5.79
CA GLN A 59 -2.52 4.32 -5.46
C GLN A 59 -2.62 4.47 -3.93
N HIS A 60 -2.16 5.59 -3.39
CA HIS A 60 -2.13 5.88 -1.96
C HIS A 60 -3.39 6.65 -1.52
N HIS A 61 -4.08 6.15 -0.48
CA HIS A 61 -5.20 6.83 0.16
C HIS A 61 -4.97 6.98 1.66
N THR A 62 -5.17 8.20 2.15
CA THR A 62 -5.20 8.50 3.59
C THR A 62 -6.64 8.41 4.08
N ILE A 63 -6.98 7.34 4.79
CA ILE A 63 -8.34 7.01 5.23
C ILE A 63 -8.31 6.23 6.55
N ASP A 64 -9.28 6.47 7.42
CA ASP A 64 -9.56 5.59 8.56
C ASP A 64 -10.36 4.37 8.09
N ILE A 65 -9.83 3.17 8.31
CA ILE A 65 -10.46 1.90 7.90
C ILE A 65 -11.85 1.68 8.54
N ARG A 66 -12.15 2.40 9.63
CA ARG A 66 -13.44 2.35 10.32
C ARG A 66 -14.52 3.18 9.61
N ASP A 67 -14.14 4.05 8.67
CA ASP A 67 -15.09 4.81 7.85
C ASP A 67 -15.54 3.99 6.64
N ILE A 68 -16.65 3.27 6.82
CA ILE A 68 -17.25 2.42 5.80
C ILE A 68 -17.68 3.18 4.54
N LYS A 69 -18.06 4.46 4.68
CA LYS A 69 -18.52 5.27 3.54
C LYS A 69 -17.35 5.64 2.65
N SER A 70 -16.23 6.05 3.26
CA SER A 70 -15.02 6.36 2.52
C SER A 70 -14.39 5.10 1.91
N LEU A 71 -14.45 3.96 2.61
CA LEU A 71 -13.91 2.69 2.13
C LEU A 71 -14.63 2.18 0.86
N SER A 72 -15.98 2.33 0.81
CA SER A 72 -16.78 1.86 -0.33
C SER A 72 -16.61 2.66 -1.62
N GLN A 73 -15.97 3.82 -1.57
CA GLN A 73 -15.63 4.60 -2.77
C GLN A 73 -14.31 4.14 -3.41
N ILE A 74 -13.51 3.35 -2.69
CA ILE A 74 -12.17 2.91 -3.15
C ILE A 74 -12.20 1.45 -3.62
N VAL A 75 -13.03 0.61 -2.99
CA VAL A 75 -13.13 -0.84 -3.22
C VAL A 75 -14.31 -1.20 -4.10
#